data_AF-A0A7G9SQE1-F1
#
_entry.id   AF-A0A7G9SQE1-F1
#
_cell.length_a   1.000
_cell.length_b   1.000
_cell.length_c   1.000
_cell.angle_alpha   90.00
_cell.angle_beta   90.00
_cell.angle_gamma   90.00
#
_symmetry.space_group_name_H-M   'P 1'
#
loop_
_entity.id
_entity.type
_entity.pdbx_description
1 polymer ?
#
loop_
_entity_poly.entity_id
_entity_poly.type
_entity_poly.pdbx_seq_one_letter_code
_entity_poly.pdbx_strand_id
1 'polypeptide(L)'
;MSRFEIRVQFQNALGLAVLAVALAGCGRADDAPANADTGSSMQAIVDEAAQDASDAGALPEGDAPLKEGQSVQGTIQADVGNGMQAFRSLSTKVADDIEQQVEEKMGGKAGQDAIADANKKLEKLGTGTRVDSDDVRNMMKGMGGKTFHDSQVMHVDIIKSLQVTLKGTAGDGGNLDLGVTFDDKTLAMTGSSLNYRPKANAMFDFYEGKGGEQVTVTIDRFERNADGTYAIAGSFSAKDLPASSMAKKLPSATLASASGTFSFDALPLKEMPKFGKGA
;
A
#
# COMPACT_ATOMS: atom_id res chain seq x y z
N MET A 1 -16.51 -10.85 -25.07
CA MET A 1 -17.05 -9.92 -24.06
C MET A 1 -17.22 -10.65 -22.74
N SER A 2 -16.57 -10.11 -21.71
CA SER A 2 -16.88 -10.24 -20.28
C SER A 2 -16.43 -11.50 -19.51
N ARG A 3 -15.91 -11.21 -18.30
CA ARG A 3 -15.54 -12.08 -17.15
C ARG A 3 -14.09 -12.57 -17.05
N PHE A 4 -13.12 -11.66 -16.90
CA PHE A 4 -11.78 -12.02 -16.38
C PHE A 4 -11.09 -10.86 -15.63
N GLU A 5 -11.82 -10.13 -14.79
CA GLU A 5 -11.23 -9.18 -13.83
C GLU A 5 -11.98 -9.35 -12.50
N ILE A 6 -11.33 -9.06 -11.36
CA ILE A 6 -11.86 -8.98 -9.97
C ILE A 6 -11.32 -10.04 -8.97
N ARG A 7 -10.63 -11.13 -9.37
CA ARG A 7 -10.09 -12.09 -8.36
C ARG A 7 -8.69 -11.82 -7.82
N VAL A 8 -7.85 -11.05 -8.51
CA VAL A 8 -6.42 -10.91 -8.13
C VAL A 8 -6.19 -9.81 -7.08
N GLN A 9 -7.08 -8.80 -6.98
CA GLN A 9 -6.89 -7.70 -6.01
C GLN A 9 -7.21 -8.06 -4.56
N PHE A 10 -8.02 -9.09 -4.30
CA PHE A 10 -8.40 -9.47 -2.93
C PHE A 10 -7.31 -10.22 -2.15
N GLN A 11 -6.34 -10.86 -2.83
CA GLN A 11 -5.28 -11.62 -2.14
C GLN A 11 -4.13 -10.73 -1.66
N ASN A 12 -3.83 -9.62 -2.35
CA ASN A 12 -2.77 -8.69 -1.94
C ASN A 12 -3.16 -7.79 -0.76
N ALA A 13 -4.46 -7.54 -0.56
CA ALA A 13 -4.96 -6.75 0.57
C ALA A 13 -4.86 -7.51 1.91
N LEU A 14 -5.05 -8.83 1.89
CA LEU A 14 -4.88 -9.67 3.09
C LEU A 14 -3.42 -9.75 3.55
N GLY A 15 -2.47 -9.82 2.60
CA GLY A 15 -1.05 -9.89 2.91
C GLY A 15 -0.51 -8.62 3.58
N LEU A 16 -1.02 -7.43 3.21
CA LEU A 16 -0.63 -6.16 3.84
C LEU A 16 -1.24 -5.99 5.24
N ALA A 17 -2.47 -6.47 5.46
CA ALA A 17 -3.14 -6.34 6.75
C ALA A 17 -2.48 -7.18 7.85
N VAL A 18 -1.95 -8.37 7.52
CA VAL A 18 -1.18 -9.20 8.46
C VAL A 18 0.20 -8.58 8.74
N LEU A 19 0.83 -7.94 7.75
CA LEU A 19 2.09 -7.20 7.94
C LEU A 19 1.92 -6.01 8.91
N ALA A 20 0.81 -5.27 8.81
CA ALA A 20 0.55 -4.11 9.65
C ALA A 20 0.38 -4.50 11.13
N VAL A 21 -0.30 -5.62 11.42
CA VAL A 21 -0.45 -6.14 12.78
C VAL A 21 0.88 -6.68 13.34
N ALA A 22 1.73 -7.27 12.50
CA ALA A 22 3.06 -7.73 12.91
C ALA A 22 4.06 -6.57 13.17
N LEU A 23 3.91 -5.44 12.49
CA LEU A 23 4.79 -4.26 12.61
C LEU A 23 4.32 -3.24 13.65
N ALA A 24 3.04 -3.24 14.02
CA ALA A 24 2.48 -2.42 15.11
C ALA A 24 2.97 -2.87 16.51
N GLY A 25 3.32 -4.16 16.68
CA GLY A 25 3.86 -4.72 17.93
C GLY A 25 5.30 -4.29 18.31
N CYS A 26 5.82 -3.21 17.71
CA CYS A 26 7.12 -2.62 18.03
C CYS A 26 7.03 -1.20 18.63
N GLY A 27 5.82 -0.72 18.98
CA GLY A 27 5.61 0.51 19.75
C GLY A 27 4.92 0.21 21.08
N ARG A 28 5.45 0.78 22.17
CA ARG A 28 4.99 0.82 23.58
C ARG A 28 3.65 0.12 23.94
N ALA A 29 3.76 -0.77 24.94
CA ALA A 29 2.66 -1.22 25.78
C ALA A 29 2.01 -0.03 26.52
N ASP A 30 0.72 0.20 26.28
CA ASP A 30 -0.35 0.21 27.28
C ASP A 30 -1.65 0.67 26.61
N ASP A 31 -2.79 0.24 27.17
CA ASP A 31 -4.18 0.61 26.86
C ASP A 31 -4.92 -0.16 25.75
N ALA A 32 -5.57 -1.26 26.17
CA ALA A 32 -6.64 -1.90 25.42
C ALA A 32 -7.98 -1.16 25.61
N PRO A 33 -8.72 -0.77 24.55
CA PRO A 33 -10.11 -0.37 24.68
C PRO A 33 -11.05 -1.57 24.51
N ALA A 34 -12.00 -1.66 25.44
CA ALA A 34 -13.05 -2.65 25.46
C ALA A 34 -14.22 -2.27 24.52
N ASN A 35 -14.80 -3.31 23.93
CA ASN A 35 -16.12 -3.42 23.27
C ASN A 35 -16.31 -2.69 21.92
N ALA A 36 -16.50 -3.49 20.86
CA ALA A 36 -17.34 -3.07 19.74
C ALA A 36 -17.96 -4.24 18.97
N ASP A 37 -19.16 -3.94 18.49
CA ASP A 37 -20.19 -4.73 17.83
C ASP A 37 -19.76 -5.41 16.51
N THR A 38 -20.48 -6.47 16.15
CA THR A 38 -20.15 -7.52 15.16
C THR A 38 -20.17 -7.10 13.67
N GLY A 39 -20.39 -5.82 13.34
CA GLY A 39 -20.31 -5.28 11.97
C GLY A 39 -19.06 -4.44 11.68
N SER A 40 -18.23 -4.19 12.69
CA SER A 40 -17.19 -3.15 12.73
C SER A 40 -15.75 -3.69 12.78
N SER A 41 -15.57 -5.01 12.74
CA SER A 41 -14.31 -5.67 13.11
C SER A 41 -13.15 -5.45 12.14
N MET A 42 -13.40 -5.37 10.82
CA MET A 42 -12.35 -5.02 9.85
C MET A 42 -12.01 -3.53 9.88
N GLN A 43 -13.00 -2.66 10.14
CA GLN A 43 -12.75 -1.22 10.27
C GLN A 43 -11.90 -0.92 11.51
N ALA A 44 -12.22 -1.56 12.64
CA ALA A 44 -11.51 -1.38 13.90
C ALA A 44 -10.02 -1.80 13.84
N ILE A 45 -9.70 -2.89 13.13
CA ILE A 45 -8.31 -3.34 12.94
C ILE A 45 -7.51 -2.34 12.09
N VAL A 46 -8.15 -1.74 11.10
CA VAL A 46 -7.53 -0.72 10.25
C VAL A 46 -7.46 0.63 10.96
N ASP A 47 -8.44 0.95 11.81
CA ASP A 47 -8.46 2.14 12.67
C ASP A 47 -7.31 2.11 13.69
N GLU A 48 -7.04 0.96 14.31
CA GLU A 48 -5.96 0.77 15.30
C GLU A 48 -4.57 0.88 14.66
N ALA A 49 -4.36 0.25 13.50
CA ALA A 49 -3.10 0.38 12.74
C ALA A 49 -2.88 1.80 12.17
N ALA A 50 -3.95 2.55 11.94
CA ALA A 50 -3.90 3.95 11.51
C ALA A 50 -3.68 4.92 12.69
N GLN A 51 -4.18 4.61 13.89
CA GLN A 51 -3.89 5.35 15.11
C GLN A 51 -2.42 5.26 15.50
N ASP A 52 -1.81 4.07 15.42
CA ASP A 52 -0.36 3.89 15.65
C ASP A 52 0.52 4.65 14.64
N ALA A 53 0.01 4.88 13.42
CA ALA A 53 0.67 5.72 12.42
C ALA A 53 0.51 7.22 12.69
N SER A 54 -0.60 7.61 13.33
CA SER A 54 -0.92 8.99 13.71
C SER A 54 -0.19 9.42 15.00
N ASP A 55 -0.02 8.50 15.95
CA ASP A 55 0.64 8.72 17.24
C ASP A 55 2.18 8.79 17.12
N ALA A 56 2.74 8.42 15.96
CA ALA A 56 4.17 8.54 15.67
C ALA A 56 4.66 9.99 15.51
N GLY A 57 3.79 10.99 15.69
CA GLY A 57 4.13 12.41 15.79
C GLY A 57 4.42 13.02 14.42
N ALA A 58 3.47 13.83 13.93
CA ALA A 58 3.69 14.65 12.75
C ALA A 58 4.80 15.67 13.00
N LEU A 59 5.85 15.66 12.16
CA LEU A 59 6.85 16.73 12.13
C LEU A 59 6.24 18.00 11.52
N PRO A 60 6.82 19.19 11.79
CA PRO A 60 6.30 20.49 11.34
C PRO A 60 6.23 20.67 9.80
N GLU A 61 6.67 19.69 9.00
CA GLU A 61 6.53 19.65 7.53
C GLU A 61 5.45 18.66 7.04
N GLY A 62 4.64 18.10 7.95
CA GLY A 62 3.60 17.14 7.59
C GLY A 62 4.16 15.79 7.15
N ASP A 63 5.33 15.41 7.68
CA ASP A 63 5.98 14.15 7.39
C ASP A 63 6.09 13.30 8.66
N ALA A 64 5.54 12.09 8.64
CA ALA A 64 5.77 11.14 9.71
C ALA A 64 7.26 10.73 9.72
N PRO A 65 7.89 10.59 10.90
CA PRO A 65 9.26 10.11 11.00
C PRO A 65 9.37 8.70 10.40
N LEU A 66 10.49 8.45 9.71
CA LEU A 66 10.78 7.12 9.17
C LEU A 66 11.02 6.14 10.31
N LYS A 67 10.37 4.98 10.24
CA LYS A 67 10.65 3.86 11.14
C LYS A 67 11.96 3.17 10.73
N GLU A 68 12.50 2.35 11.62
CA GLU A 68 13.68 1.54 11.31
C GLU A 68 13.45 0.66 10.07
N GLY A 69 14.46 0.58 9.20
CA GLY A 69 14.37 -0.12 7.92
C GLY A 69 13.62 0.64 6.83
N GLN A 70 12.99 1.78 7.11
CA GLN A 70 12.30 2.59 6.10
C GLN A 70 13.24 3.58 5.41
N SER A 71 13.03 3.77 4.12
CA SER A 71 13.66 4.82 3.32
C SER A 71 12.66 5.37 2.29
N VAL A 72 12.85 6.62 1.88
CA VAL A 72 12.00 7.24 0.85
C VAL A 72 12.43 6.74 -0.52
N GLN A 73 11.49 6.17 -1.26
CA GLN A 73 11.70 5.68 -2.63
C GLN A 73 11.46 6.77 -3.68
N GLY A 74 10.56 7.69 -3.38
CA GLY A 74 10.17 8.79 -4.26
C GLY A 74 9.07 9.61 -3.63
N THR A 75 8.73 10.71 -4.29
CA THR A 75 7.78 11.68 -3.79
C THR A 75 6.79 12.07 -4.87
N ILE A 76 5.58 12.42 -4.44
CA ILE A 76 4.55 13.03 -5.25
C ILE A 76 4.14 14.31 -4.53
N GLN A 77 4.30 15.46 -5.19
CA GLN A 77 3.81 16.74 -4.69
C GLN A 77 2.49 17.01 -5.39
N ALA A 78 1.37 16.97 -4.66
CA ALA A 78 0.06 17.08 -5.29
C ALA A 78 -0.92 17.93 -4.48
N ASP A 79 -1.79 18.65 -5.19
CA ASP A 79 -3.02 19.21 -4.67
C ASP A 79 -4.17 18.27 -5.02
N VAL A 80 -4.85 17.77 -3.99
CA VAL A 80 -5.98 16.84 -4.06
C VAL A 80 -7.27 17.48 -3.51
N GLY A 81 -7.40 18.80 -3.67
CA GLY A 81 -8.56 19.60 -3.25
C GLY A 81 -8.43 20.27 -1.89
N ASN A 82 -7.29 20.10 -1.21
CA ASN A 82 -7.00 20.67 0.11
C ASN A 82 -5.70 21.50 0.13
N GLY A 83 -5.19 21.87 -1.05
CA GLY A 83 -3.89 22.51 -1.21
C GLY A 83 -2.76 21.51 -1.43
N MET A 84 -1.60 22.05 -1.81
CA MET A 84 -0.40 21.27 -2.09
C MET A 84 0.10 20.54 -0.85
N GLN A 85 0.36 19.25 -1.00
CA GLN A 85 0.95 18.40 0.04
C GLN A 85 1.92 17.38 -0.57
N ALA A 86 2.83 16.89 0.26
CA ALA A 86 3.78 15.86 -0.11
C ALA A 86 3.22 14.47 0.22
N PHE A 87 3.28 13.56 -0.74
CA PHE A 87 3.02 12.14 -0.57
C PHE A 87 4.34 11.39 -0.74
N ARG A 88 4.73 10.62 0.26
CA ARG A 88 5.99 9.87 0.26
C ARG A 88 5.75 8.41 -0.04
N SER A 89 6.46 7.88 -1.04
CA SER A 89 6.57 6.44 -1.26
C SER A 89 7.69 5.90 -0.39
N LEU A 90 7.44 4.82 0.34
CA LEU A 90 8.46 4.21 1.18
C LEU A 90 8.94 2.89 0.59
N SER A 91 10.18 2.54 0.92
CA SER A 91 10.65 1.17 0.89
C SER A 91 11.03 0.76 2.30
N THR A 92 10.66 -0.47 2.69
CA THR A 92 10.88 -1.01 4.03
C THR A 92 11.71 -2.27 3.92
N LYS A 93 12.96 -2.22 4.40
CA LYS A 93 13.80 -3.40 4.58
C LYS A 93 13.40 -4.08 5.88
N VAL A 94 13.01 -5.35 5.78
CA VAL A 94 12.81 -6.21 6.94
C VAL A 94 14.17 -6.56 7.53
N ALA A 95 14.29 -6.47 8.85
CA ALA A 95 15.54 -6.76 9.55
C ALA A 95 16.05 -8.18 9.21
N ASP A 96 17.36 -8.33 9.10
CA ASP A 96 17.99 -9.61 8.74
C ASP A 96 17.84 -10.65 9.87
N ASP A 97 17.69 -10.18 11.10
CA ASP A 97 17.50 -10.94 12.34
C ASP A 97 16.02 -11.06 12.76
N ILE A 98 15.07 -10.75 11.87
CA ILE A 98 13.64 -10.77 12.19
C ILE A 98 13.15 -12.12 12.72
N GLU A 99 13.77 -13.23 12.28
CA GLU A 99 13.47 -14.58 12.78
C GLU A 99 13.78 -14.70 14.28
N GLN A 100 14.92 -14.15 14.73
CA GLN A 100 15.32 -14.16 16.14
C GLN A 100 14.42 -13.25 16.97
N GLN A 101 14.14 -12.04 16.47
CA GLN A 101 13.25 -11.09 17.15
C GLN A 101 11.83 -11.66 17.32
N VAL A 102 11.31 -12.35 16.30
CA VAL A 102 10.01 -13.02 16.35
C VAL A 102 10.06 -14.21 17.30
N GLU A 103 11.10 -15.04 17.24
CA GLU A 103 11.23 -16.19 18.15
C GLU A 103 11.26 -15.78 19.63
N GLU A 104 12.02 -14.75 19.97
CA GLU A 104 12.07 -14.19 21.33
C GLU A 104 10.70 -13.67 21.79
N LYS A 105 9.99 -12.91 20.94
CA LYS A 105 8.66 -12.38 21.27
C LYS A 105 7.60 -13.47 21.37
N MET A 106 7.66 -14.49 20.52
CA MET A 106 6.73 -15.61 20.48
C MET A 106 6.94 -16.61 21.61
N GLY A 107 8.17 -16.67 22.15
CA GLY A 107 8.47 -17.38 23.40
C GLY A 107 7.91 -16.70 24.65
N GLY A 108 7.51 -15.44 24.55
CA GLY A 108 6.92 -14.66 25.64
C GLY A 108 5.39 -14.74 25.71
N LYS A 109 4.84 -14.38 26.88
CA LYS A 109 3.39 -14.35 27.12
C LYS A 109 2.64 -13.40 26.18
N ALA A 110 3.23 -12.25 25.86
CA ALA A 110 2.65 -11.28 24.93
C ALA A 110 2.46 -11.85 23.51
N GLY A 111 3.41 -12.65 23.00
CA GLY A 111 3.28 -13.31 21.70
C GLY A 111 2.19 -14.37 21.69
N GLN A 112 2.08 -15.16 22.77
CA GLN A 112 1.01 -16.14 22.93
C GLN A 112 -0.38 -15.49 23.02
N ASP A 113 -0.50 -14.39 23.75
CA ASP A 113 -1.75 -13.63 23.89
C ASP A 113 -2.18 -13.00 22.55
N ALA A 114 -1.24 -12.48 21.76
CA ALA A 114 -1.50 -11.92 20.43
C ALA A 114 -2.05 -12.99 19.44
N ILE A 115 -1.47 -14.21 19.44
CA ILE A 115 -1.98 -15.32 18.61
C ILE A 115 -3.37 -15.76 19.08
N ALA A 116 -3.60 -15.80 20.38
CA ALA A 116 -4.91 -16.16 20.94
C ALA A 116 -5.97 -15.13 20.53
N ASP A 117 -5.66 -13.83 20.61
CA ASP A 117 -6.57 -12.78 20.18
C ASP A 117 -6.81 -12.79 18.66
N ALA A 118 -5.76 -12.98 17.85
CA ALA A 118 -5.88 -13.14 16.42
C ALA A 118 -6.78 -14.32 16.03
N ASN A 119 -6.60 -15.49 16.66
CA ASN A 119 -7.45 -16.66 16.43
C ASN A 119 -8.90 -16.42 16.86
N LYS A 120 -9.12 -15.75 17.99
CA LYS A 120 -10.48 -15.37 18.43
C LYS A 120 -11.14 -14.42 17.43
N LYS A 121 -10.38 -13.51 16.81
CA LYS A 121 -10.84 -12.64 15.73
C LYS A 121 -11.17 -13.43 14.45
N LEU A 122 -10.31 -14.38 14.05
CA LEU A 122 -10.53 -15.24 12.86
C LEU A 122 -11.72 -16.19 13.02
N GLU A 123 -11.95 -16.73 14.22
CA GLU A 123 -13.12 -17.55 14.56
C GLU A 123 -14.42 -16.76 14.39
N LYS A 124 -14.45 -15.50 14.86
CA LYS A 124 -15.60 -14.60 14.66
C LYS A 124 -15.89 -14.32 13.18
N LEU A 125 -14.88 -14.40 12.32
CA LEU A 125 -15.02 -14.20 10.87
C LEU A 125 -15.46 -15.46 10.12
N GLY A 126 -15.62 -16.60 10.81
CA GLY A 126 -16.11 -17.85 10.20
C GLY A 126 -15.16 -18.47 9.17
N THR A 127 -13.89 -18.07 9.17
CA THR A 127 -12.91 -18.49 8.15
C THR A 127 -12.43 -19.93 8.33
N GLY A 128 -12.68 -20.55 9.49
CA GLY A 128 -12.19 -21.89 9.85
C GLY A 128 -10.66 -22.01 9.88
N THR A 129 -9.95 -20.88 9.75
CA THR A 129 -8.49 -20.82 9.66
C THR A 129 -7.95 -20.46 11.02
N ARG A 130 -6.98 -21.25 11.50
CA ARG A 130 -6.24 -20.99 12.73
C ARG A 130 -4.80 -20.67 12.36
N VAL A 131 -4.25 -19.65 13.00
CA VAL A 131 -2.85 -19.26 12.86
C VAL A 131 -2.11 -19.74 14.10
N ASP A 132 -1.04 -20.48 13.92
CA ASP A 132 -0.16 -20.87 15.02
C ASP A 132 1.19 -20.13 14.98
N SER A 133 2.02 -20.40 15.99
CA SER A 133 3.33 -19.77 16.10
C SER A 133 4.29 -20.19 14.99
N ASP A 134 4.09 -21.37 14.39
CA ASP A 134 4.93 -21.88 13.32
C ASP A 134 4.55 -21.22 11.99
N ASP A 135 3.26 -20.95 11.76
CA ASP A 135 2.78 -20.16 10.63
C ASP A 135 3.39 -18.75 10.62
N VAL A 136 3.37 -18.08 11.78
CA VAL A 136 3.96 -16.74 11.94
C VAL A 136 5.47 -16.79 11.71
N ARG A 137 6.17 -17.77 12.30
CA ARG A 137 7.62 -17.94 12.11
C ARG A 137 7.99 -18.23 10.65
N ASN A 138 7.27 -19.14 10.00
CA ASN A 138 7.51 -19.49 8.60
C ASN A 138 7.28 -18.30 7.67
N MET A 139 6.24 -17.50 7.94
CA MET A 139 5.97 -16.28 7.20
C MET A 139 7.10 -15.25 7.37
N MET A 140 7.53 -14.98 8.60
CA MET A 140 8.54 -13.97 8.91
C MET A 140 9.95 -14.38 8.45
N LYS A 141 10.29 -15.66 8.56
CA LYS A 141 11.53 -16.24 8.00
C LYS A 141 11.62 -16.01 6.50
N GLY A 142 10.49 -16.14 5.80
CA GLY A 142 10.39 -15.83 4.38
C GLY A 142 10.58 -14.35 4.04
N MET A 143 10.59 -13.45 5.02
CA MET A 143 10.67 -12.00 4.83
C MET A 143 11.98 -11.37 5.27
N GLY A 144 12.77 -12.04 6.12
CA GLY A 144 14.06 -11.52 6.61
C GLY A 144 14.96 -10.99 5.49
N GLY A 145 15.47 -9.78 5.69
CA GLY A 145 16.36 -9.10 4.74
C GLY A 145 15.70 -8.61 3.44
N LYS A 146 14.41 -8.89 3.21
CA LYS A 146 13.70 -8.44 2.00
C LYS A 146 13.28 -6.97 2.12
N THR A 147 13.33 -6.28 0.99
CA THR A 147 12.80 -4.93 0.86
C THR A 147 11.42 -4.96 0.21
N PHE A 148 10.45 -4.37 0.89
CA PHE A 148 9.11 -4.12 0.36
C PHE A 148 9.06 -2.69 -0.16
N HIS A 149 8.47 -2.51 -1.34
CA HIS A 149 8.38 -1.22 -2.00
C HIS A 149 6.91 -0.86 -2.21
N ASP A 150 6.54 0.37 -1.86
CA ASP A 150 5.21 0.91 -2.15
C ASP A 150 5.01 1.13 -3.65
N SER A 151 6.07 1.56 -4.35
CA SER A 151 6.06 1.84 -5.78
C SER A 151 6.95 0.87 -6.55
N GLN A 152 6.55 0.53 -7.77
CA GLN A 152 7.25 -0.49 -8.57
C GLN A 152 6.93 -0.38 -10.06
N VAL A 153 7.78 -1.00 -10.86
CA VAL A 153 7.49 -1.34 -12.26
C VAL A 153 7.18 -2.82 -12.35
N MET A 154 6.01 -3.19 -12.86
CA MET A 154 5.65 -4.56 -13.16
C MET A 154 5.73 -4.78 -14.66
N HIS A 155 6.55 -5.72 -15.08
CA HIS A 155 6.59 -6.18 -16.46
C HIS A 155 5.59 -7.31 -16.67
N VAL A 156 4.70 -7.12 -17.66
CA VAL A 156 3.64 -8.05 -18.00
C VAL A 156 3.90 -8.62 -19.40
N ASP A 157 4.70 -9.67 -19.42
CA ASP A 157 5.18 -10.37 -20.63
C ASP A 157 4.07 -10.71 -21.65
N ILE A 158 2.88 -11.09 -21.16
CA ILE A 158 1.76 -11.59 -21.98
C ILE A 158 1.07 -10.49 -22.80
N ILE A 159 1.01 -9.27 -22.27
CA ILE A 159 0.39 -8.11 -22.94
C ILE A 159 1.44 -7.07 -23.34
N LYS A 160 2.73 -7.41 -23.24
CA LYS A 160 3.84 -6.55 -23.67
C LYS A 160 3.75 -5.14 -23.08
N SER A 161 3.56 -5.08 -21.77
CA SER A 161 3.41 -3.81 -21.06
C SER A 161 4.28 -3.70 -19.82
N LEU A 162 4.66 -2.47 -19.53
CA LEU A 162 5.23 -2.05 -18.26
C LEU A 162 4.16 -1.28 -17.49
N GLN A 163 3.75 -1.81 -16.35
CA GLN A 163 2.81 -1.16 -15.44
C GLN A 163 3.60 -0.52 -14.30
N VAL A 164 3.61 0.80 -14.26
CA VAL A 164 4.22 1.59 -13.19
C VAL A 164 3.13 1.94 -12.19
N THR A 165 3.37 1.62 -10.93
CA THR A 165 2.52 2.01 -9.80
C THR A 165 3.32 2.94 -8.91
N LEU A 166 2.87 4.18 -8.78
CA LEU A 166 3.48 5.21 -7.95
C LEU A 166 2.53 5.51 -6.79
N LYS A 167 2.88 5.02 -5.61
CA LYS A 167 2.09 5.18 -4.40
C LYS A 167 2.79 6.15 -3.46
N GLY A 168 2.03 7.01 -2.79
CA GLY A 168 2.54 7.82 -1.71
C GLY A 168 1.52 8.04 -0.60
N THR A 169 2.05 8.28 0.60
CA THR A 169 1.27 8.59 1.80
C THR A 169 1.62 9.99 2.28
N ALA A 170 0.62 10.82 2.54
CA ALA A 170 0.78 12.14 3.12
C ALA A 170 0.79 12.08 4.67
N GLY A 171 1.24 13.15 5.33
CA GLY A 171 1.30 13.20 6.80
C GLY A 171 -0.04 13.13 7.51
N ASP A 172 -1.13 13.44 6.83
CA ASP A 172 -2.49 13.29 7.34
C ASP A 172 -3.03 11.85 7.17
N GLY A 173 -2.22 10.94 6.62
CA GLY A 173 -2.60 9.56 6.31
C GLY A 173 -3.32 9.39 4.98
N GLY A 174 -3.47 10.45 4.18
CA GLY A 174 -3.99 10.36 2.82
C GLY A 174 -3.10 9.49 1.93
N ASN A 175 -3.69 8.63 1.10
CA ASN A 175 -2.97 7.78 0.16
C ASN A 175 -3.30 8.19 -1.28
N LEU A 176 -2.28 8.27 -2.11
CA LEU A 176 -2.41 8.51 -3.54
C LEU A 176 -1.69 7.40 -4.30
N ASP A 177 -2.36 6.81 -5.29
CA ASP A 177 -1.83 5.80 -6.20
C ASP A 177 -2.03 6.28 -7.63
N LEU A 178 -0.93 6.59 -8.31
CA LEU A 178 -0.87 6.93 -9.71
C LEU A 178 -0.35 5.72 -10.50
N GLY A 179 -1.24 5.13 -11.30
CA GLY A 179 -0.92 4.06 -12.23
C GLY A 179 -0.59 4.63 -13.62
N VAL A 180 0.49 4.17 -14.22
CA VAL A 180 0.87 4.50 -15.60
C VAL A 180 1.24 3.22 -16.34
N THR A 181 0.66 3.01 -17.51
CA THR A 181 0.98 1.84 -18.35
C THR A 181 1.72 2.29 -19.59
N PHE A 182 2.80 1.57 -19.92
CA PHE A 182 3.59 1.76 -21.13
C PHE A 182 3.58 0.49 -21.98
N ASP A 183 3.64 0.65 -23.29
CA ASP A 183 4.05 -0.42 -24.20
C ASP A 183 5.52 -0.79 -23.94
N ASP A 184 5.84 -2.08 -23.79
CA ASP A 184 7.18 -2.52 -23.40
C ASP A 184 8.25 -2.29 -24.48
N LYS A 185 7.84 -2.12 -25.74
CA LYS A 185 8.73 -2.01 -26.89
C LYS A 185 8.95 -0.56 -27.30
N THR A 186 7.87 0.22 -27.37
CA THR A 186 7.94 1.63 -27.79
C THR A 186 8.07 2.58 -26.61
N LEU A 187 7.84 2.12 -25.38
CA LEU A 187 7.74 2.94 -24.17
C LEU A 187 6.72 4.09 -24.31
N ALA A 188 5.74 3.92 -25.20
CA ALA A 188 4.65 4.87 -25.34
C ALA A 188 3.65 4.64 -24.21
N MET A 189 3.20 5.72 -23.57
CA MET A 189 2.16 5.62 -22.55
C MET A 189 0.83 5.20 -23.19
N THR A 190 0.26 4.10 -22.70
CA THR A 190 -0.99 3.51 -23.21
C THR A 190 -2.15 3.67 -22.23
N GLY A 191 -1.87 3.99 -20.97
CA GLY A 191 -2.91 4.21 -19.97
C GLY A 191 -2.41 4.94 -18.73
N SER A 192 -3.35 5.54 -18.02
CA SER A 192 -3.14 6.20 -16.72
C SER A 192 -4.33 5.92 -15.81
N SER A 193 -4.12 6.00 -14.50
CA SER A 193 -5.19 5.97 -13.51
C SER A 193 -4.74 6.69 -12.26
N LEU A 194 -5.69 7.27 -11.53
CA LEU A 194 -5.44 7.89 -10.24
C LEU A 194 -6.44 7.33 -9.23
N ASN A 195 -5.95 6.90 -8.07
CA ASN A 195 -6.75 6.58 -6.91
C ASN A 195 -6.29 7.46 -5.75
N TYR A 196 -7.22 8.15 -5.11
CA TYR A 196 -6.94 8.97 -3.95
C TYR A 196 -7.87 8.61 -2.80
N ARG A 197 -7.28 8.24 -1.67
CA ARG A 197 -7.97 7.94 -0.42
C ARG A 197 -7.61 8.99 0.62
N PRO A 198 -8.55 9.88 1.02
CA PRO A 198 -8.27 10.92 2.01
C PRO A 198 -7.94 10.40 3.41
N LYS A 199 -8.37 9.17 3.75
CA LYS A 199 -8.14 8.56 5.06
C LYS A 199 -7.67 7.13 4.93
N ALA A 200 -6.48 6.80 5.44
CA ALA A 200 -5.90 5.45 5.37
C ALA A 200 -6.88 4.34 5.81
N ASN A 201 -7.65 4.60 6.87
CA ASN A 201 -8.56 3.64 7.50
C ASN A 201 -9.89 3.41 6.77
N ALA A 202 -10.21 4.25 5.80
CA ALA A 202 -11.46 4.21 5.09
C ALA A 202 -11.30 3.47 3.76
N MET A 203 -11.15 2.14 3.82
CA MET A 203 -10.76 1.31 2.67
C MET A 203 -11.64 1.47 1.43
N PHE A 204 -12.94 1.73 1.62
CA PHE A 204 -13.91 1.92 0.54
C PHE A 204 -14.14 3.39 0.16
N ASP A 205 -13.64 4.34 0.96
CA ASP A 205 -13.84 5.76 0.77
C ASP A 205 -12.66 6.36 0.00
N PHE A 206 -12.65 6.14 -1.31
CA PHE A 206 -11.64 6.68 -2.23
C PHE A 206 -12.26 7.26 -3.50
N TYR A 207 -11.56 8.18 -4.14
CA TYR A 207 -11.85 8.70 -5.47
C TYR A 207 -11.03 7.94 -6.50
N GLU A 208 -11.60 7.62 -7.66
CA GLU A 208 -10.88 6.92 -8.73
C GLU A 208 -11.16 7.52 -10.10
N GLY A 209 -10.11 7.59 -10.92
CA GLY A 209 -10.18 8.01 -12.31
C GLY A 209 -9.31 7.14 -13.19
N LYS A 210 -9.70 7.04 -14.46
CA LYS A 210 -8.93 6.33 -15.50
C LYS A 210 -8.58 7.30 -16.63
N GLY A 211 -7.55 6.96 -17.38
CA GLY A 211 -7.00 7.78 -18.46
C GLY A 211 -8.02 8.20 -19.51
N GLY A 212 -7.64 9.18 -20.31
CA GLY A 212 -8.54 9.91 -21.20
C GLY A 212 -8.76 11.32 -20.67
N GLU A 213 -10.00 11.81 -20.66
CA GLU A 213 -10.29 13.18 -20.21
C GLU A 213 -10.18 13.37 -18.70
N GLN A 214 -10.20 12.29 -17.89
CA GLN A 214 -10.19 12.39 -16.43
C GLN A 214 -8.80 12.40 -15.81
N VAL A 215 -7.82 11.71 -16.39
CA VAL A 215 -6.45 11.62 -15.85
C VAL A 215 -5.44 11.76 -16.98
N THR A 216 -4.75 12.89 -17.02
CA THR A 216 -3.65 13.18 -17.94
C THR A 216 -2.33 13.08 -17.19
N VAL A 217 -1.35 12.40 -17.79
CA VAL A 217 -0.01 12.26 -17.25
C VAL A 217 0.99 12.71 -18.31
N THR A 218 1.97 13.50 -17.92
CA THR A 218 3.11 13.90 -18.75
C THR A 218 4.37 13.29 -18.14
N ILE A 219 5.13 12.57 -18.95
CA ILE A 219 6.39 11.94 -18.54
C ILE A 219 7.55 12.79 -19.02
N ASP A 220 8.33 13.31 -18.07
CA ASP A 220 9.53 14.10 -18.36
C ASP A 220 10.77 13.19 -18.45
N ARG A 221 10.76 12.09 -17.68
CA ARG A 221 11.82 11.09 -17.64
C ARG A 221 11.23 9.71 -17.39
N PHE A 222 11.62 8.72 -18.19
CA PHE A 222 11.42 7.30 -17.88
C PHE A 222 12.57 6.49 -18.47
N GLU A 223 13.45 6.00 -17.61
CA GLU A 223 14.68 5.33 -18.02
C GLU A 223 15.05 4.18 -17.09
N ARG A 224 15.81 3.22 -17.62
CA ARG A 224 16.31 2.07 -16.86
C ARG A 224 17.72 2.37 -16.36
N ASN A 225 17.91 2.25 -15.05
CA ASN A 225 19.20 2.40 -14.38
C ASN A 225 20.13 1.21 -14.66
N ALA A 226 21.43 1.42 -14.41
CA ALA A 226 22.46 0.39 -14.58
C ALA A 226 22.25 -0.83 -13.67
N ASP A 227 21.64 -0.64 -12.50
CA ASP A 227 21.28 -1.70 -11.54
C ASP A 227 19.98 -2.45 -11.90
N GLY A 228 19.34 -2.06 -13.01
CA GLY A 228 18.11 -2.67 -13.51
C GLY A 228 16.81 -2.10 -12.94
N THR A 229 16.89 -1.15 -12.01
CA THR A 229 15.72 -0.36 -11.55
C THR A 229 15.31 0.67 -12.59
N TYR A 230 14.18 1.35 -12.39
CA TYR A 230 13.72 2.42 -13.27
C TYR A 230 13.63 3.75 -12.53
N ALA A 231 14.08 4.81 -13.20
CA ALA A 231 13.81 6.18 -12.79
C ALA A 231 12.62 6.72 -13.59
N ILE A 232 11.69 7.40 -12.92
CA ILE A 232 10.55 8.05 -13.56
C ILE A 232 10.25 9.40 -12.90
N ALA A 233 10.00 10.41 -13.71
CA ALA A 233 9.55 11.72 -13.24
C ALA A 233 8.57 12.34 -14.23
N GLY A 234 7.69 13.19 -13.72
CA GLY A 234 6.66 13.82 -14.54
C GLY A 234 5.64 14.60 -13.74
N SER A 235 4.51 14.85 -14.39
CA SER A 235 3.37 15.54 -13.82
C SER A 235 2.06 14.85 -14.18
N PHE A 236 1.03 15.11 -13.40
CA PHE A 236 -0.31 14.65 -13.68
C PHE A 236 -1.35 15.74 -13.39
N SER A 237 -2.46 15.65 -14.09
CA SER A 237 -3.67 16.41 -13.83
C SER A 237 -4.86 15.51 -13.99
N ALA A 238 -5.80 15.63 -13.07
CA ALA A 238 -7.04 14.91 -13.05
C ALA A 238 -8.19 15.83 -12.68
N LYS A 239 -9.36 15.56 -13.25
CA LYS A 239 -10.58 16.32 -13.04
C LYS A 239 -11.78 15.40 -12.93
N ASP A 240 -12.78 15.85 -12.20
CA ASP A 240 -14.07 15.17 -12.07
C ASP A 240 -13.92 13.69 -11.70
N LEU A 241 -13.15 13.42 -10.64
CA LEU A 241 -12.85 12.08 -10.15
C LEU A 241 -14.01 11.57 -9.29
N PRO A 242 -14.81 10.60 -9.75
CA PRO A 242 -15.92 10.08 -8.97
C PRO A 242 -15.43 9.36 -7.71
N ALA A 243 -16.24 9.45 -6.66
CA ALA A 243 -16.15 8.57 -5.52
C ALA A 243 -16.37 7.11 -5.95
N SER A 244 -15.66 6.18 -5.31
CA SER A 244 -15.91 4.75 -5.44
C SER A 244 -17.38 4.44 -5.18
N SER A 245 -17.93 3.48 -5.92
CA SER A 245 -19.31 3.01 -5.70
C SER A 245 -19.60 2.51 -4.28
N MET A 246 -18.56 2.13 -3.54
CA MET A 246 -18.65 1.67 -2.15
C MET A 246 -18.37 2.77 -1.12
N ALA A 247 -18.00 3.97 -1.57
CA ALA A 247 -17.73 5.10 -0.69
C ALA A 247 -19.03 5.60 -0.06
N LYS A 248 -19.07 5.65 1.27
CA LYS A 248 -20.22 6.11 2.05
C LYS A 248 -19.92 7.35 2.87
N LYS A 249 -18.63 7.62 3.13
CA LYS A 249 -18.18 8.65 4.07
C LYS A 249 -17.31 9.72 3.42
N LEU A 250 -17.20 9.71 2.09
CA LEU A 250 -16.52 10.79 1.37
C LEU A 250 -17.34 12.09 1.45
N PRO A 251 -16.65 13.25 1.56
CA PRO A 251 -17.32 14.54 1.69
C PRO A 251 -18.08 14.96 0.43
N SER A 252 -17.69 14.45 -0.74
CA SER A 252 -18.34 14.71 -2.01
C SER A 252 -18.44 13.45 -2.86
N ALA A 253 -19.40 13.43 -3.77
CA ALA A 253 -19.55 12.35 -4.76
C ALA A 253 -18.46 12.39 -5.84
N THR A 254 -17.76 13.53 -5.97
CA THR A 254 -16.71 13.77 -6.96
C THR A 254 -15.65 14.67 -6.36
N LEU A 255 -14.38 14.34 -6.58
CA LEU A 255 -13.25 15.25 -6.36
C LEU A 255 -13.03 16.09 -7.62
N ALA A 256 -13.16 17.40 -7.49
CA ALA A 256 -13.17 18.34 -8.62
C ALA A 256 -11.87 18.31 -9.42
N SER A 257 -10.72 18.30 -8.74
CA SER A 257 -9.42 18.22 -9.38
C SER A 257 -8.39 17.56 -8.47
N ALA A 258 -7.40 16.93 -9.09
CA ALA A 258 -6.14 16.57 -8.46
C ALA A 258 -5.00 16.83 -9.44
N SER A 259 -3.91 17.42 -9.01
CA SER A 259 -2.76 17.67 -9.89
C SER A 259 -1.47 17.73 -9.12
N GLY A 260 -0.37 17.36 -9.77
CA GLY A 260 0.91 17.33 -9.08
C GLY A 260 2.08 16.93 -9.97
N THR A 261 3.24 16.85 -9.34
CA THR A 261 4.47 16.31 -9.91
C THR A 261 4.94 15.10 -9.12
N PHE A 262 5.70 14.23 -9.77
CA PHE A 262 6.27 13.05 -9.13
C PHE A 262 7.70 12.82 -9.58
N SER A 263 8.52 12.26 -8.68
CA SER A 263 9.90 11.88 -8.98
C SER A 263 10.30 10.65 -8.17
N PHE A 264 10.82 9.65 -8.89
CA PHE A 264 11.30 8.39 -8.37
C PHE A 264 12.58 8.02 -9.08
N ASP A 265 13.64 7.74 -8.32
CA ASP A 265 14.96 7.46 -8.90
C ASP A 265 15.27 5.96 -9.00
N ALA A 266 14.61 5.12 -8.20
CA ALA A 266 14.85 3.68 -8.15
C ALA A 266 13.57 2.88 -7.88
N LEU A 267 12.83 2.58 -8.94
CA LEU A 267 11.69 1.67 -8.90
C LEU A 267 12.15 0.23 -9.21
N PRO A 268 11.87 -0.75 -8.34
CA PRO A 268 12.20 -2.14 -8.62
C PRO A 268 11.36 -2.66 -9.79
N LEU A 269 11.99 -3.46 -10.64
CA LEU A 269 11.30 -4.24 -11.66
C LEU A 269 10.82 -5.56 -11.05
N LYS A 270 9.52 -5.84 -11.19
CA LYS A 270 8.93 -7.14 -10.87
C LYS A 270 8.43 -7.79 -12.16
N GLU A 271 8.74 -9.07 -12.31
CA GLU A 271 8.22 -9.90 -13.39
C GLU A 271 6.94 -10.58 -12.92
N MET A 272 5.88 -10.52 -13.72
CA MET A 272 4.68 -11.29 -13.42
C MET A 272 5.00 -12.80 -13.52
N PRO A 273 4.57 -13.65 -12.56
CA PRO A 273 4.80 -15.08 -12.66
C PRO A 273 4.27 -15.64 -13.98
N LYS A 274 5.11 -16.39 -14.70
CA LYS A 274 4.69 -17.04 -15.95
C LYS A 274 3.62 -18.08 -15.64
N PHE A 275 2.36 -17.77 -15.94
CA PHE A 275 1.29 -18.76 -15.89
C PHE A 275 1.59 -19.83 -16.96
N GLY A 276 1.89 -21.07 -16.52
CA GLY A 276 2.02 -22.21 -17.43
C GLY A 276 3.37 -22.94 -17.49
N LYS A 277 4.15 -23.00 -16.41
CA LYS A 277 5.04 -24.15 -16.18
C LYS A 277 4.66 -24.82 -14.86
N GLY A 278 3.58 -25.58 -14.91
CA GLY A 278 3.34 -26.63 -13.93
C GLY A 278 4.26 -27.81 -14.23
N ALA A 279 4.86 -28.34 -13.16
CA ALA A 279 5.42 -29.68 -12.95
C ALA A 279 6.25 -30.31 -14.08
#